data_AF-A0A087CSE8-F1
#
_entry.id   AF-A0A087CSE8-F1
#
_cell.length_a   1.000
_cell.length_b   1.000
_cell.length_c   1.000
_cell.angle_alpha   90.00
_cell.angle_beta   90.00
_cell.angle_gamma   90.00
#
_symmetry.space_group_name_H-M   'P 1'
#
loop_
_entity.id
_entity.type
_entity.pdbx_description
1 polymer ?
#
loop_
_entity_poly.entity_id
_entity_poly.type
_entity_poly.pdbx_seq_one_letter_code
_entity_poly.pdbx_strand_id
1 'polypeptide(L)'
;MGALSVTGLKTGTTSLDITAGTVTKSVPVRVAPAGLFPIMDNQLPTTVNGITFSQGALPGSIHVKGTSTAWTQIEADVTLEAGTYTLACTNGKGWTYGVRMRITGGDDSIISGPSDGAPKTGKLEAGAYDVNVFVANKQTVDVDLTPTLVKTK
;
A
#
# COMPACT_ATOMS: atom_id res chain seq x y z
N MET A 1 -9.10 11.52 -33.33
CA MET A 1 -8.59 12.21 -32.14
C MET A 1 -7.37 11.44 -31.65
N GLY A 2 -6.18 12.04 -31.63
CA GLY A 2 -4.97 11.38 -31.14
C GLY A 2 -4.88 11.52 -29.61
N ALA A 3 -4.67 10.42 -28.90
CA ALA A 3 -4.38 10.44 -27.47
C ALA A 3 -2.86 10.27 -27.26
N LEU A 4 -2.32 11.02 -26.30
CA LEU A 4 -0.95 10.82 -25.82
C LEU A 4 -0.98 9.80 -24.66
N SER A 5 -0.18 8.74 -24.75
CA SER A 5 0.02 7.78 -23.65
C SER A 5 1.39 7.97 -23.04
N VAL A 6 1.47 8.00 -21.71
CA VAL A 6 2.70 8.21 -20.93
C VAL A 6 2.76 7.14 -19.84
N THR A 7 3.89 6.43 -19.73
CA THR A 7 4.10 5.36 -18.73
C THR A 7 5.32 5.67 -17.87
N GLY A 8 5.14 5.65 -16.54
CA GLY A 8 6.24 5.80 -15.59
C GLY A 8 6.98 4.48 -15.37
N LEU A 9 8.28 4.44 -15.67
CA LEU A 9 9.10 3.22 -15.53
C LEU A 9 9.76 3.07 -14.15
N LYS A 10 9.94 4.20 -13.44
CA LYS A 10 10.58 4.25 -12.13
C LYS A 10 9.81 5.21 -11.23
N THR A 11 9.77 4.86 -9.95
CA THR A 11 9.18 5.69 -8.91
C THR A 11 9.97 6.99 -8.74
N GLY A 12 9.27 8.08 -8.45
CA GLY A 12 9.88 9.37 -8.21
C GLY A 12 9.01 10.53 -8.70
N THR A 13 9.54 11.73 -8.53
CA THR A 13 8.97 12.95 -9.09
C THR A 13 9.70 13.31 -10.38
N THR A 14 8.95 13.70 -11.38
CA THR A 14 9.46 14.26 -12.64
C THR A 14 8.49 15.33 -13.12
N SER A 15 8.81 15.98 -14.23
CA SER A 15 7.87 16.86 -14.92
C SER A 15 7.72 16.39 -16.36
N LEU A 16 6.52 16.58 -16.92
CA LEU A 16 6.30 16.56 -18.35
C LEU A 16 6.40 18.00 -18.85
N ASP A 17 7.46 18.31 -19.57
CA ASP A 17 7.66 19.63 -20.16
C ASP A 17 7.00 19.70 -21.54
N ILE A 18 6.09 20.66 -21.69
CA ILE A 18 5.43 20.97 -22.95
C ILE A 18 6.05 22.25 -23.50
N THR A 19 6.77 22.14 -24.61
CA THR A 19 7.45 23.27 -25.25
C THR A 19 6.86 23.55 -26.63
N ALA A 20 6.51 24.81 -26.88
CA ALA A 20 6.06 25.33 -28.17
C ALA A 20 6.82 26.63 -28.48
N GLY A 21 7.77 26.56 -29.41
CA GLY A 21 8.67 27.68 -29.70
C GLY A 21 9.52 28.05 -28.46
N THR A 22 9.40 29.29 -28.00
CA THR A 22 10.10 29.81 -26.82
C THR A 22 9.33 29.63 -25.51
N VAL A 23 8.11 29.08 -25.55
CA VAL A 23 7.27 28.90 -24.37
C VAL A 23 7.35 27.46 -23.87
N THR A 24 7.69 27.28 -22.59
CA THR A 24 7.68 25.99 -21.90
C THR A 24 6.71 26.02 -20.72
N LYS A 25 5.93 24.95 -20.55
CA LYS A 25 5.10 24.69 -19.38
C LYS A 25 5.39 23.30 -18.82
N SER A 26 5.71 23.23 -17.54
CA SER A 26 5.95 21.97 -16.83
C SER A 26 4.68 21.50 -16.15
N VAL A 27 4.27 20.28 -16.44
CA VAL A 27 3.24 19.57 -15.68
C VAL A 27 3.95 18.66 -14.68
N PRO A 28 3.81 18.86 -13.36
CA PRO A 28 4.44 17.98 -12.39
C PRO A 28 3.81 16.58 -12.49
N VAL A 29 4.65 15.56 -12.58
CA VAL A 29 4.27 14.15 -12.64
C VAL A 29 4.91 13.42 -11.47
N ARG A 30 4.09 12.75 -10.66
CA ARG A 30 4.58 11.90 -9.57
C ARG A 30 4.27 10.45 -9.88
N VAL A 31 5.31 9.64 -10.08
CA VAL A 31 5.21 8.18 -10.20
C VAL A 31 5.38 7.61 -8.79
N ALA A 32 4.28 7.25 -8.16
CA ALA A 32 4.33 6.58 -6.87
C ALA A 32 4.94 5.16 -7.03
N PRO A 33 5.55 4.59 -5.99
CA PRO A 33 5.74 3.14 -5.87
C PRO A 33 4.39 2.43 -5.93
N ALA A 34 3.94 2.14 -7.14
CA ALA A 34 2.84 1.23 -7.37
C ALA A 34 3.42 -0.19 -7.31
N GLY A 35 3.71 -0.65 -6.09
CA GLY A 35 3.66 -2.08 -5.85
C GLY A 35 2.26 -2.60 -6.19
N LEU A 36 2.09 -3.91 -6.22
CA LEU A 36 0.79 -4.56 -6.37
C LEU A 36 -0.10 -4.41 -5.12
N PHE A 37 0.31 -3.59 -4.14
CA PHE A 37 -0.50 -3.27 -2.98
C PHE A 37 -1.53 -2.20 -3.40
N PRO A 38 -2.84 -2.47 -3.29
CA PRO A 38 -3.88 -1.52 -3.71
C PRO A 38 -3.82 -0.22 -2.92
N ILE A 39 -4.12 0.89 -3.59
CA ILE A 39 -4.35 2.17 -2.91
C ILE A 39 -5.74 2.12 -2.28
N MET A 40 -5.81 2.35 -0.96
CA MET A 40 -7.05 2.22 -0.17
C MET A 40 -7.83 3.54 -0.03
N ASP A 41 -7.49 4.58 -0.79
CA ASP A 41 -8.03 5.95 -0.66
C ASP A 41 -9.57 6.02 -0.73
N ASN A 42 -10.22 5.11 -1.47
CA ASN A 42 -11.68 5.06 -1.57
C ASN A 42 -12.38 4.59 -0.29
N GLN A 43 -11.64 4.06 0.69
CA GLN A 43 -12.12 3.63 1.99
C GLN A 43 -11.81 4.65 3.11
N LEU A 44 -11.07 5.73 2.78
CA LEU A 44 -10.54 6.67 3.76
C LEU A 44 -11.24 8.04 3.69
N PRO A 45 -11.44 8.75 4.82
CA PRO A 45 -11.15 8.29 6.18
C PRO A 45 -12.20 7.32 6.71
N THR A 46 -11.78 6.38 7.56
CA THR A 46 -12.70 5.47 8.27
C THR A 46 -12.21 5.20 9.69
N THR A 47 -13.13 4.96 10.62
CA THR A 47 -12.81 4.65 12.01
C THR A 47 -13.37 3.28 12.38
N VAL A 48 -12.50 2.38 12.83
CA VAL A 48 -12.86 1.00 13.22
C VAL A 48 -12.16 0.66 14.54
N ASN A 49 -12.93 0.19 15.52
CA ASN A 49 -12.45 -0.22 16.85
C ASN A 49 -11.48 0.78 17.52
N GLY A 50 -11.79 2.09 17.44
CA GLY A 50 -11.00 3.14 18.10
C GLY A 50 -9.76 3.61 17.34
N ILE A 51 -9.52 3.09 16.14
CA ILE A 51 -8.48 3.56 15.20
C ILE A 51 -9.14 4.26 14.03
N THR A 52 -8.65 5.46 13.71
CA THR A 52 -8.95 6.16 12.46
C THR A 52 -7.83 5.89 11.46
N PHE A 53 -8.22 5.40 10.29
CA PHE A 53 -7.39 5.31 9.11
C PHE A 53 -7.71 6.51 8.21
N SER A 54 -6.70 7.24 7.78
CA SER A 54 -6.84 8.36 6.84
C SER A 54 -5.69 8.38 5.84
N GLN A 55 -5.78 9.23 4.81
CA GLN A 55 -4.66 9.44 3.89
C GLN A 55 -3.43 9.92 4.68
N GLY A 56 -2.27 9.29 4.45
CA GLY A 56 -1.00 9.69 5.05
C GLY A 56 -0.28 10.78 4.27
N ALA A 57 0.89 11.20 4.76
CA ALA A 57 1.66 12.30 4.17
C ALA A 57 2.24 11.96 2.78
N LEU A 58 2.45 10.67 2.49
CA LEU A 58 2.90 10.20 1.18
C LEU A 58 1.75 9.52 0.43
N PRO A 59 1.61 9.72 -0.89
CA PRO A 59 0.62 8.98 -1.68
C PRO A 59 0.80 7.47 -1.56
N GLY A 60 -0.30 6.77 -1.27
CA GLY A 60 -0.33 5.33 -0.97
C GLY A 60 0.01 4.98 0.48
N SER A 61 0.43 5.95 1.31
CA SER A 61 0.56 5.76 2.76
C SER A 61 -0.76 6.02 3.46
N ILE A 62 -0.94 5.34 4.58
CA ILE A 62 -2.15 5.39 5.39
C ILE A 62 -1.73 5.87 6.78
N HIS A 63 -2.27 7.01 7.20
CA HIS A 63 -2.13 7.50 8.56
C HIS A 63 -3.05 6.71 9.47
N VAL A 64 -2.48 6.13 10.52
CA VAL A 64 -3.19 5.28 11.46
C VAL A 64 -3.07 5.89 12.85
N LYS A 65 -4.22 6.31 13.41
CA LYS A 65 -4.25 7.07 14.65
C LYS A 65 -5.35 6.60 15.61
N GLY A 66 -5.01 6.48 16.88
CA GLY A 66 -5.95 6.23 17.96
C GLY A 66 -5.49 5.11 18.89
N THR A 67 -6.44 4.58 19.66
CA THR A 67 -6.20 3.45 20.56
C THR A 67 -7.18 2.33 20.22
N SER A 68 -6.65 1.18 19.80
CA SER A 68 -7.48 0.06 19.39
C SER A 68 -8.16 -0.62 20.58
N THR A 69 -9.46 -0.86 20.46
CA THR A 69 -10.27 -1.60 21.46
C THR A 69 -10.40 -3.10 21.16
N ALA A 70 -10.06 -3.49 19.93
CA ALA A 70 -10.00 -4.86 19.43
C ALA A 70 -8.98 -4.93 18.28
N TRP A 71 -8.79 -6.13 17.71
CA TRP A 71 -8.12 -6.26 16.41
C TRP A 71 -8.83 -5.38 15.38
N THR A 72 -8.10 -4.56 14.63
CA THR A 72 -8.71 -3.65 13.66
C THR A 72 -7.91 -3.61 12.37
N GLN A 73 -8.61 -3.47 11.25
CA GLN A 73 -7.97 -3.46 9.94
C GLN A 73 -8.89 -2.83 8.88
N ILE A 74 -8.27 -2.39 7.79
CA ILE A 74 -8.93 -2.11 6.51
C ILE A 74 -8.34 -3.04 5.45
N GLU A 75 -9.16 -3.48 4.50
CA GLU A 75 -8.79 -4.55 3.57
C GLU A 75 -9.14 -4.17 2.14
N ALA A 76 -8.34 -4.66 1.20
CA ALA A 76 -8.58 -4.54 -0.23
C ALA A 76 -8.19 -5.85 -0.92
N ASP A 77 -8.90 -6.16 -2.00
CA ASP A 77 -8.63 -7.35 -2.79
C ASP A 77 -7.57 -7.05 -3.86
N VAL A 78 -6.70 -8.03 -4.12
CA VAL A 78 -5.76 -8.02 -5.23
C VAL A 78 -5.78 -9.37 -5.94
N THR A 79 -5.88 -9.34 -7.27
CA THR A 79 -5.69 -10.55 -8.09
C THR A 79 -4.26 -10.63 -8.56
N LEU A 80 -3.59 -11.75 -8.26
CA LEU A 80 -2.19 -11.99 -8.58
C LEU A 80 -2.06 -13.19 -9.51
N GLU A 81 -1.05 -13.16 -10.38
CA GLU A 81 -0.58 -14.36 -11.08
C GLU A 81 0.29 -15.23 -10.17
N ALA A 82 0.58 -16.46 -10.59
CA ALA A 82 1.57 -17.26 -9.90
C ALA A 82 2.96 -16.58 -9.95
N GLY A 83 3.69 -16.64 -8.83
CA GLY A 83 5.03 -16.07 -8.74
C GLY A 83 5.52 -15.88 -7.31
N THR A 84 6.71 -15.30 -7.18
CA THR A 84 7.30 -14.94 -5.89
C THR A 84 7.00 -13.48 -5.60
N TYR A 85 6.51 -13.18 -4.40
CA TYR A 85 6.09 -11.85 -4.00
C TYR A 85 6.74 -11.44 -2.68
N THR A 86 7.12 -10.17 -2.58
CA THR A 86 7.65 -9.55 -1.36
C THR A 86 6.67 -8.50 -0.86
N LEU A 87 6.16 -8.70 0.36
CA LEU A 87 5.31 -7.75 1.10
C LEU A 87 6.16 -7.00 2.13
N ALA A 88 6.09 -5.67 2.14
CA ALA A 88 6.79 -4.82 3.11
C ALA A 88 5.92 -3.64 3.57
N CYS A 89 6.25 -3.05 4.72
CA CYS A 89 5.58 -1.87 5.26
C CYS A 89 6.59 -0.97 5.97
N THR A 90 6.85 0.20 5.42
CA THR A 90 7.65 1.22 6.11
C THR A 90 6.91 1.67 7.37
N ASN A 91 7.66 1.91 8.44
CA ASN A 91 7.17 2.26 9.77
C ASN A 91 6.27 1.20 10.44
N GLY A 92 6.13 -0.01 9.89
CA GLY A 92 5.41 -1.10 10.56
C GLY A 92 6.11 -1.57 11.84
N LYS A 93 5.39 -2.24 12.74
CA LYS A 93 5.96 -2.79 13.98
C LYS A 93 5.46 -4.21 14.24
N GLY A 94 5.96 -5.15 13.45
CA GLY A 94 5.78 -6.58 13.64
C GLY A 94 4.31 -6.96 13.69
N TRP A 95 3.90 -7.70 14.72
CA TRP A 95 2.51 -8.06 14.96
C TRP A 95 1.71 -6.99 15.72
N THR A 96 2.30 -5.83 16.03
CA THR A 96 1.62 -4.71 16.69
C THR A 96 0.79 -3.90 15.71
N TYR A 97 1.35 -3.54 14.56
CA TYR A 97 0.67 -2.90 13.44
C TYR A 97 1.53 -3.02 12.18
N GLY A 98 0.90 -3.05 11.01
CA GLY A 98 1.60 -3.28 9.75
C GLY A 98 0.64 -3.77 8.69
N VAL A 99 1.10 -4.67 7.81
CA VAL A 99 0.26 -5.24 6.75
C VAL A 99 0.27 -6.76 6.70
N ARG A 100 -0.74 -7.33 6.04
CA ARG A 100 -0.81 -8.78 5.77
C ARG A 100 -1.38 -9.05 4.41
N MET A 101 -1.14 -10.28 3.95
CA MET A 101 -1.79 -10.86 2.80
C MET A 101 -2.31 -12.26 3.14
N ARG A 102 -3.54 -12.54 2.72
CA ARG A 102 -4.27 -13.80 2.92
C ARG A 102 -4.93 -14.22 1.61
N ILE A 103 -5.25 -15.50 1.44
CA ILE A 103 -6.20 -15.90 0.37
C ILE A 103 -7.56 -15.31 0.72
N THR A 104 -8.27 -14.78 -0.26
CA THR A 104 -9.62 -14.27 -0.06
C THR A 104 -10.54 -15.35 0.51
N GLY A 105 -11.10 -15.09 1.70
CA GLY A 105 -11.96 -16.04 2.42
C GLY A 105 -11.23 -17.16 3.17
N GLY A 106 -9.90 -17.12 3.27
CA GLY A 106 -9.09 -18.05 4.08
C GLY A 106 -8.66 -17.46 5.43
N ASP A 107 -8.45 -18.34 6.42
CA ASP A 107 -8.03 -17.95 7.77
C ASP A 107 -6.49 -17.81 7.93
N ASP A 108 -5.71 -18.53 7.13
CA ASP A 108 -4.24 -18.57 7.24
C ASP A 108 -3.52 -17.46 6.47
N SER A 109 -2.52 -16.87 7.11
CA SER A 109 -1.64 -15.89 6.47
C SER A 109 -0.54 -16.57 5.66
N ILE A 110 -0.51 -16.30 4.35
CA ILE A 110 0.53 -16.87 3.45
C ILE A 110 1.79 -16.02 3.47
N ILE A 111 1.63 -14.70 3.54
CA ILE A 111 2.71 -13.74 3.76
C ILE A 111 2.23 -12.74 4.81
N SER A 112 2.61 -12.94 6.06
CA SER A 112 2.23 -12.04 7.16
C SER A 112 3.41 -11.39 7.86
N GLY A 113 3.19 -10.11 8.15
CA GLY A 113 3.92 -9.34 9.13
C GLY A 113 5.13 -8.61 8.58
N PRO A 114 4.97 -7.53 7.82
CA PRO A 114 6.06 -6.59 7.70
C PRO A 114 5.97 -5.56 8.81
N SER A 115 6.95 -5.66 9.71
CA SER A 115 7.50 -4.51 10.38
C SER A 115 8.33 -3.68 9.40
N ASP A 116 8.65 -2.47 9.80
CA ASP A 116 9.73 -1.72 9.22
C ASP A 116 11.00 -2.59 9.20
N GLY A 117 11.69 -2.63 8.06
CA GLY A 117 12.92 -3.41 7.88
C GLY A 117 12.80 -4.94 7.83
N ALA A 118 11.60 -5.55 7.90
CA ALA A 118 11.44 -7.01 7.79
C ALA A 118 10.49 -7.43 6.66
N PRO A 119 10.86 -7.19 5.39
CA PRO A 119 10.07 -7.66 4.25
C PRO A 119 9.88 -9.17 4.29
N LYS A 120 8.72 -9.64 3.84
CA LYS A 120 8.38 -11.07 3.78
C LYS A 120 8.20 -11.50 2.34
N THR A 121 8.91 -12.55 1.95
CA THR A 121 8.87 -13.09 0.59
C THR A 121 8.28 -14.50 0.61
N GLY A 122 7.39 -14.79 -0.33
CA GLY A 122 6.76 -16.10 -0.46
C GLY A 122 6.32 -16.37 -1.90
N LYS A 123 6.17 -17.66 -2.23
CA LYS A 123 5.60 -18.09 -3.50
C LYS A 123 4.08 -18.14 -3.38
N LEU A 124 3.39 -17.55 -4.34
CA LEU A 124 1.94 -17.50 -4.45
C LEU A 124 1.50 -18.16 -5.74
N GLU A 125 0.35 -18.81 -5.69
CA GLU A 125 -0.35 -19.31 -6.88
C GLU A 125 -1.20 -18.19 -7.49
N ALA A 126 -1.68 -18.38 -8.72
CA ALA A 126 -2.60 -17.42 -9.33
C ALA A 126 -3.93 -17.42 -8.56
N GLY A 127 -4.44 -16.24 -8.20
CA GLY A 127 -5.68 -16.14 -7.42
C GLY A 127 -5.97 -14.76 -6.86
N ALA A 128 -7.08 -14.66 -6.13
CA ALA A 128 -7.47 -13.48 -5.38
C ALA A 128 -6.94 -13.56 -3.94
N TYR A 129 -6.41 -12.43 -3.46
CA TYR A 129 -5.81 -12.30 -2.15
C TYR A 129 -6.36 -11.04 -1.46
N ASP A 130 -6.59 -11.15 -0.16
CA ASP A 130 -6.93 -10.01 0.69
C ASP A 130 -5.64 -9.42 1.24
N VAL A 131 -5.42 -8.13 1.00
CA VAL A 131 -4.36 -7.39 1.67
C VAL A 131 -4.94 -6.38 2.63
N ASN A 132 -4.32 -6.25 3.81
CA ASN A 132 -4.82 -5.36 4.83
C ASN A 132 -3.73 -4.56 5.51
N VAL A 133 -4.15 -3.42 6.05
CA VAL A 133 -3.42 -2.65 7.05
C VAL A 133 -4.09 -2.89 8.39
N PHE A 134 -3.33 -3.30 9.38
CA PHE A 134 -3.87 -3.71 10.67
C PHE A 134 -3.23 -2.98 11.85
N VAL A 135 -3.98 -2.93 12.95
CA VAL A 135 -3.50 -2.61 14.29
C VAL A 135 -4.00 -3.68 15.25
N ALA A 136 -3.09 -4.26 16.02
CA ALA A 136 -3.42 -5.24 17.05
C ALA A 136 -4.24 -4.64 18.18
N ASN A 137 -4.86 -5.49 19.00
CA ASN A 137 -5.66 -5.04 20.14
C ASN A 137 -4.83 -4.27 21.19
N LYS A 138 -5.43 -3.27 21.83
CA LYS A 138 -4.86 -2.44 22.91
C LYS A 138 -3.58 -1.70 22.52
N GLN A 139 -3.48 -1.27 21.28
CA GLN A 139 -2.35 -0.50 20.78
C GLN A 139 -2.75 0.95 20.58
N THR A 140 -1.91 1.86 21.06
CA THR A 140 -1.99 3.29 20.75
C THR A 140 -0.98 3.62 19.67
N VAL A 141 -1.46 4.21 18.57
CA VAL A 141 -0.66 4.52 17.39
C VAL A 141 -0.98 5.92 16.88
N ASP A 142 0.02 6.55 16.27
CA ASP A 142 -0.07 7.78 15.51
C ASP A 142 1.09 7.74 14.51
N VAL A 143 0.87 7.11 13.35
CA VAL A 143 1.94 6.76 12.42
C VAL A 143 1.44 6.64 10.98
N ASP A 144 2.28 7.05 10.03
CA ASP A 144 2.07 6.79 8.60
C ASP A 144 2.68 5.45 8.21
N LEU A 145 1.84 4.50 7.81
CA LEU A 145 2.24 3.21 7.28
C LEU A 145 2.28 3.27 5.76
N THR A 146 3.40 2.85 5.18
CA THR A 146 3.55 2.80 3.71
C THR A 146 3.71 1.36 3.26
N PRO A 147 2.61 0.69 2.84
CA PRO A 147 2.64 -0.68 2.39
C PRO A 147 3.18 -0.80 0.97
N THR A 148 3.87 -1.92 0.70
CA THR A 148 4.36 -2.27 -0.63
C THR A 148 4.24 -3.77 -0.86
N LEU A 149 3.90 -4.15 -2.09
CA LEU A 149 3.85 -5.54 -2.54
C LEU A 149 4.53 -5.58 -3.90
N VAL A 150 5.52 -6.44 -4.10
CA VAL A 150 6.28 -6.49 -5.36
C VAL A 150 6.45 -7.93 -5.80
N LYS A 151 6.23 -8.23 -7.09
CA LYS A 151 6.59 -9.52 -7.69
C LYS A 151 8.11 -9.54 -7.89
N THR A 152 8.81 -10.44 -7.21
CA THR A 152 10.25 -10.67 -7.41
C THR A 152 10.43 -11.47 -8.70
N LYS A 153 11.36 -11.04 -9.57
CA LYS A 153 11.72 -11.77 -10.79
C LYS A 153 12.46 -13.06 -10.48
#